data_AF-A0A7Y9UT43-F1
#
_entry.id   AF-A0A7Y9UT43-F1
#
_cell.length_a   1.000
_cell.length_b   1.000
_cell.length_c   1.000
_cell.angle_alpha   90.00
_cell.angle_beta   90.00
_cell.angle_gamma   90.00
#
_symmetry.space_group_name_H-M   'P 1'
#
loop_
_entity.id
_entity.type
_entity.pdbx_description
1 polymer ?
#
loop_
_entity_poly.entity_id
_entity_poly.type
_entity_poly.pdbx_seq_one_letter_code
_entity_poly.pdbx_strand_id
1 'polypeptide(L)' 'MPMPPPKPSTEGIRDRQVANEEQQLVRAVQATGPQLPEDLAVLVGAPYWEQGRFDRALAFAIADGLLHRTSSGTLATA' A
#
# COMPACT_ATOMS: atom_id res chain seq x y z
N MET A 1 1.87 -33.26 -28.25
CA MET A 1 0.71 -32.47 -27.76
C MET A 1 1.09 -31.00 -27.90
N PRO A 2 0.22 -30.12 -28.43
CA PRO A 2 0.50 -28.68 -28.42
C PRO A 2 0.30 -28.17 -26.98
N MET A 3 1.25 -27.39 -26.46
CA MET A 3 1.11 -26.78 -25.14
C MET A 3 0.02 -25.69 -25.14
N PRO A 4 -0.72 -25.50 -24.03
CA PRO A 4 -1.61 -24.36 -23.89
C PRO A 4 -0.80 -23.05 -23.82
N PRO A 5 -1.34 -21.94 -24.33
CA PRO A 5 -0.66 -20.65 -24.23
C PRO A 5 -0.51 -20.26 -22.76
N PRO A 6 0.66 -19.71 -22.36
CA PRO A 6 0.85 -19.24 -20.98
C PRO A 6 -0.19 -18.14 -20.69
N LYS A 7 -0.84 -18.25 -19.53
CA LYS A 7 -1.74 -17.20 -19.02
C LYS A 7 -0.95 -15.89 -18.96
N PRO A 8 -1.56 -14.73 -19.25
CA PRO A 8 -0.88 -13.46 -19.07
C PRO A 8 -0.57 -13.26 -17.58
N SER A 9 0.68 -13.56 -17.17
CA SER A 9 1.21 -13.21 -15.86
C SER A 9 1.21 -11.68 -15.76
N THR A 10 0.15 -11.16 -15.14
CA THR A 10 0.05 -9.76 -14.73
C THR A 10 0.99 -9.47 -13.54
N GLU A 11 1.72 -10.50 -13.07
CA GLU A 11 2.65 -10.54 -11.93
C GLU A 11 3.89 -9.63 -12.05
N GLY A 12 4.17 -9.04 -13.23
CA GLY A 12 5.50 -8.45 -13.48
C GLY A 12 5.72 -7.01 -13.00
N ILE A 13 4.70 -6.16 -13.09
CA ILE A 13 4.88 -4.69 -12.96
C ILE A 13 3.91 -4.10 -11.93
N ARG A 14 2.63 -4.51 -11.96
CA ARG A 14 1.63 -4.01 -11.01
C ARG A 14 1.94 -4.40 -9.57
N ASP A 15 2.35 -5.65 -9.33
CA ASP A 15 2.65 -6.11 -7.98
C ASP A 15 3.88 -5.43 -7.37
N ARG A 16 4.90 -5.16 -8.19
CA ARG A 16 6.08 -4.38 -7.74
C ARG A 16 5.72 -2.95 -7.39
N GLN A 17 4.82 -2.34 -8.15
CA GLN A 17 4.41 -0.97 -7.91
C GLN A 17 3.59 -0.85 -6.61
N VAL A 18 2.66 -1.80 -6.41
CA VAL A 18 1.88 -1.90 -5.16
C VAL A 18 2.80 -2.13 -3.95
N ALA A 19 3.77 -3.05 -4.06
CA ALA A 19 4.73 -3.31 -2.99
C ALA A 19 5.58 -2.07 -2.63
N ASN A 20 5.93 -1.24 -3.62
CA ASN A 20 6.65 0.01 -3.36
C ASN A 20 5.78 1.02 -2.61
N GLU A 21 4.50 1.12 -2.96
CA GLU A 21 3.53 2.01 -2.30
C GLU A 21 3.27 1.58 -0.85
N GLU A 22 3.10 0.29 -0.61
CA GLU A 22 3.01 -0.28 0.74
C GLU A 22 4.24 0.06 1.57
N GLN A 23 5.43 -0.17 1.03
CA GLN A 23 6.67 0.19 1.73
C GLN A 23 6.78 1.69 1.98
N GLN A 24 6.28 2.53 1.08
CA GLN A 24 6.25 3.98 1.28
C GLN A 24 5.35 4.36 2.45
N LEU A 25 4.17 3.74 2.57
CA LEU A 25 3.27 3.93 3.72
C LEU A 25 3.93 3.49 5.03
N VAL A 26 4.53 2.30 5.05
CA VAL A 26 5.23 1.76 6.23
C VAL A 26 6.36 2.68 6.67
N ARG A 27 7.22 3.13 5.73
CA ARG A 27 8.34 4.02 6.04
C ARG A 27 7.86 5.37 6.59
N ALA A 28 6.78 5.93 6.04
CA ALA A 28 6.22 7.17 6.54
C ALA A 28 5.76 7.01 7.99
N VAL A 29 4.98 5.98 8.30
CA VAL A 29 4.51 5.70 9.67
C VAL A 29 5.69 5.40 10.62
N GLN A 30 6.73 4.69 10.18
CA GLN A 30 7.94 4.47 11.00
C GLN A 30 8.68 5.77 11.31
N ALA A 31 8.75 6.69 10.35
CA ALA A 31 9.48 7.95 10.50
C ALA A 31 8.70 8.97 11.35
N THR A 32 7.37 9.03 11.22
CA THR A 32 6.53 10.04 11.87
C THR A 32 5.74 9.51 13.07
N GLY A 33 5.82 8.21 13.34
CA GLY A 33 4.93 7.54 14.29
C GLY A 33 3.52 7.33 13.74
N PRO A 34 2.57 6.88 14.58
CA PRO A 34 1.19 6.60 14.16
C PRO A 34 0.50 7.85 13.63
N GLN A 35 -0.16 7.73 12.46
CA GLN A 35 -0.81 8.86 11.78
C GLN A 35 -2.25 8.56 11.40
N LEU A 36 -3.10 9.58 11.29
CA LEU A 36 -4.42 9.41 10.69
C LEU A 36 -4.27 9.09 9.20
N PRO A 37 -5.21 8.34 8.58
CA PRO A 37 -5.14 8.00 7.15
C PRO A 37 -5.00 9.22 6.24
N GLU A 38 -5.72 10.30 6.54
CA GLU A 38 -5.67 11.57 5.80
C GLU A 38 -4.30 12.26 5.90
N ASP A 39 -3.70 12.26 7.08
CA ASP A 39 -2.37 12.86 7.30
C ASP A 39 -1.29 12.00 6.63
N LEU A 40 -1.41 10.68 6.72
CA LEU A 40 -0.52 9.74 6.04
C LEU A 40 -0.59 9.92 4.51
N ALA A 41 -1.79 10.13 3.95
CA ALA A 41 -1.96 10.41 2.53
C ALA A 41 -1.16 11.66 2.11
N VAL A 42 -1.24 12.74 2.88
CA VAL A 42 -0.46 13.95 2.62
C VAL A 42 1.04 13.69 2.73
N LEU A 43 1.48 12.97 3.77
CA LEU A 43 2.88 12.66 4.01
C LEU A 43 3.54 11.86 2.88
N VAL A 44 2.83 10.89 2.29
CA VAL A 44 3.35 10.09 1.17
C VAL A 44 3.14 10.75 -0.20
N GLY A 45 2.50 11.91 -0.25
CA GLY A 45 2.18 12.60 -1.49
C GLY A 45 1.07 11.92 -2.30
N ALA A 46 0.19 11.17 -1.64
CA ALA A 46 -0.95 10.50 -2.25
C ALA A 46 -1.88 11.42 -3.07
N PRO A 47 -2.05 12.72 -2.77
CA PRO A 47 -2.84 13.62 -3.63
C PRO A 47 -2.31 13.73 -5.08
N TYR A 48 -1.04 13.39 -5.33
CA TYR A 48 -0.44 13.38 -6.66
C TYR A 48 -0.47 12.00 -7.33
N TRP A 49 -1.05 11.01 -6.67
CA TRP A 49 -1.20 9.66 -7.20
C TRP A 49 -2.48 9.56 -8.05
N GLU A 50 -2.62 8.43 -8.75
CA GLU A 50 -3.89 8.12 -9.40
C GLU A 50 -5.02 8.00 -8.36
N GLN A 51 -6.23 8.36 -8.77
CA GLN A 51 -7.39 8.35 -7.89
C GLN A 51 -7.65 6.94 -7.30
N GLY A 52 -7.87 6.87 -5.98
CA GLY A 52 -8.10 5.60 -5.26
C GLY A 52 -6.87 4.71 -5.09
N ARG A 53 -5.70 5.14 -5.57
CA ARG A 53 -4.44 4.40 -5.46
C ARG A 53 -3.98 4.28 -4.01
N PHE A 54 -4.09 5.36 -3.25
CA PHE A 54 -3.78 5.37 -1.82
C PHE A 54 -4.67 4.41 -1.03
N ASP A 55 -5.99 4.46 -1.23
CA ASP A 55 -6.93 3.56 -0.55
C ASP A 55 -6.60 2.09 -0.83
N ARG A 56 -6.22 1.79 -2.07
CA ARG A 56 -5.82 0.45 -2.50
C ARG A 56 -4.52 -0.01 -1.82
N ALA A 57 -3.47 0.82 -1.86
CA ALA A 57 -2.20 0.51 -1.20
C ALA A 57 -2.36 0.35 0.31
N LEU A 58 -3.19 1.19 0.94
CA LEU A 58 -3.52 1.09 2.36
C LEU A 58 -4.26 -0.21 2.68
N ALA A 59 -5.24 -0.60 1.85
CA ALA A 59 -5.97 -1.84 2.03
C ALA A 59 -5.04 -3.06 1.96
N PHE A 60 -4.11 -3.08 1.00
CA PHE A 60 -3.12 -4.16 0.91
C PHE A 60 -2.14 -4.16 2.08
N ALA A 61 -1.59 -2.99 2.46
CA ALA A 61 -0.70 -2.89 3.63
C ALA A 61 -1.36 -3.41 4.92
N ILE A 62 -2.67 -3.20 5.09
CA ILE A 62 -3.42 -3.75 6.23
C ILE A 62 -3.66 -5.26 6.06
N ALA A 63 -4.05 -5.71 4.86
CA ALA A 63 -4.30 -7.12 4.58
C ALA A 63 -3.03 -7.99 4.76
N ASP A 64 -1.88 -7.44 4.37
CA ASP A 64 -0.56 -8.06 4.48
C ASP A 64 0.04 -7.91 5.90
N GLY A 65 -0.65 -7.22 6.80
CA GLY A 65 -0.24 -7.06 8.20
C GLY A 65 0.93 -6.10 8.40
N LEU A 66 1.27 -5.27 7.41
CA LEU A 66 2.33 -4.27 7.51
C LEU A 66 1.89 -3.05 8.33
N LEU A 67 0.61 -2.71 8.24
CA LEU A 67 -0.03 -1.65 9.00
C LEU A 67 -1.26 -2.20 9.73
N HIS A 68 -1.59 -1.59 10.86
CA HIS A 68 -2.83 -1.85 11.57
C HIS A 68 -3.46 -0.55 12.04
N ARG A 69 -4.80 -0.56 12.17
CA ARG A 69 -5.53 0.55 12.78
C ARG A 69 -5.51 0.39 14.30
N THR A 70 -5.12 1.44 14.99
CA THR A 70 -5.16 1.52 16.45
C THR A 70 -6.57 1.82 16.94
N SER A 71 -6.81 1.69 18.25
CA SER A 71 -8.06 2.09 18.89
C SER A 71 -8.39 3.58 18.74
N SER A 72 -7.38 4.40 18.45
CA SER A 72 -7.52 5.85 18.25
C SER A 72 -7.82 6.21 16.79
N GLY A 73 -7.92 5.24 15.89
CA GLY A 73 -8.16 5.46 14.46
C GLY A 73 -6.91 5.79 13.65
N THR A 74 -5.73 5.84 14.27
CA THR A 74 -4.44 6.04 13.57
C THR A 74 -3.92 4.72 12.98
N LEU A 75 -3.05 4.83 11.99
CA LEU A 75 -2.30 3.74 11.39
C LEU A 75 -0.93 3.64 12.05
N ALA A 76 -0.61 2.47 12.56
CA ALA A 76 0.70 2.13 13.10
C ALA A 76 1.29 0.96 12.33
N THR A 77 2.62 0.83 12.33
CA THR A 77 3.27 -0.41 11.85
C THR A 77 3.03 -1.53 12.84
N ALA A 78 2.85 -2.75 12.33
CA ALA A 78 2.80 -3.96 13.16
C ALA A 78 4.13 -4.24 13.88
#